data_AF-A0A2J6RWH7-F1
#
_entry.id   AF-A0A2J6RWH7-F1
#
_cell.length_a   1.000
_cell.length_b   1.000
_cell.length_c   1.000
_cell.angle_alpha   90.00
_cell.angle_beta   90.00
_cell.angle_gamma   90.00
#
_symmetry.space_group_name_H-M   'P 1'
#
loop_
_entity.id
_entity.type
_entity.pdbx_description
1 polymer ?
#
loop_
_entity_poly.entity_id
_entity_poly.type
_entity_poly.pdbx_seq_one_letter_code
_entity_poly.pdbx_strand_id
1 'polypeptide(L)'
;VVELLKELNGAGNELSLFLCNDEVSNGPCEADAIQRFCKDVSLDEIEHGIGQAGSRRACWVDERNSADLTGEGNSRSCENMLTVTGLLRRLRQPRYNHEKHPDAERRLIYIADLTPDFILALAVTVPFLEAQALRDALCKHVAFEPSVRVHMPSYGSPTFQMAFHLPFFALRKLLPPTNSGSKIRGKRLRSPKSLSLLNAESRGDNDHEEYLLYPAQTSCALYGFDEWQFTTCSFVDTEHESSSGNELYDWNDDDDAQGLDEDPLISKSSAPMQARSPIWRPRQYYAKALEKRFHPFTCPSASQCPKERGEMMQRGFDWTDQRLDLLNELLHVLSGLVDEWDTFISPNGDIGYFSDLDELPINSHEPRELGCPSSSLRNIKQTFEKLEMHCRRLQSLKESLI
;
A
#
# COMPACT_ATOMS: atom_id res chain seq x y z
N VAL A 1 -0.82 -23.84 3.33
CA VAL A 1 -1.90 -23.76 2.30
C VAL A 1 -1.53 -24.55 1.09
N VAL A 2 -0.49 -24.13 0.39
CA VAL A 2 -0.02 -24.79 -0.83
C VAL A 2 0.31 -26.26 -0.60
N GLU A 3 0.95 -26.63 0.52
CA GLU A 3 1.23 -28.04 0.85
C GLU A 3 -0.05 -28.86 1.10
N LEU A 4 -0.97 -28.36 1.94
CA LEU A 4 -2.28 -28.98 2.16
C LEU A 4 -3.11 -29.10 0.86
N LEU A 5 -3.07 -28.09 0.00
CA LEU A 5 -3.77 -28.10 -1.29
C LEU A 5 -3.07 -29.00 -2.33
N LYS A 6 -1.74 -29.17 -2.28
CA LYS A 6 -1.01 -30.15 -3.10
C LYS A 6 -1.42 -31.58 -2.73
N GLU A 7 -1.62 -31.85 -1.44
CA GLU A 7 -2.12 -33.14 -0.95
C GLU A 7 -3.57 -33.42 -1.41
N LEU A 8 -4.40 -32.38 -1.52
CA LEU A 8 -5.82 -32.51 -1.89
C LEU A 8 -6.08 -32.49 -3.40
N ASN A 9 -5.40 -31.65 -4.18
CA ASN A 9 -5.78 -31.32 -5.57
C ASN A 9 -4.74 -31.77 -6.64
N GLY A 10 -3.60 -32.34 -6.25
CA GLY A 10 -2.57 -32.79 -7.20
C GLY A 10 -1.70 -31.66 -7.79
N ALA A 11 -1.14 -31.90 -8.99
CA ALA A 11 -0.07 -31.10 -9.61
C ALA A 11 -0.53 -29.74 -10.17
N GLY A 12 -0.72 -28.76 -9.30
CA GLY A 12 -0.79 -27.34 -9.65
C GLY A 12 0.49 -26.60 -9.24
N ASN A 13 0.88 -25.55 -9.97
CA ASN A 13 1.91 -24.65 -9.46
C ASN A 13 1.39 -23.93 -8.20
N GLU A 14 2.31 -23.57 -7.31
CA GLU A 14 2.01 -23.11 -5.96
C GLU A 14 1.10 -21.88 -5.94
N LEU A 15 1.33 -20.97 -6.89
CA LEU A 15 0.53 -19.77 -7.04
C LEU A 15 -0.91 -20.08 -7.47
N SER A 16 -1.11 -21.01 -8.39
CA SER A 16 -2.48 -21.38 -8.81
C SER A 16 -3.27 -21.99 -7.67
N LEU A 17 -2.63 -22.83 -6.85
CA LEU A 17 -3.26 -23.37 -5.63
C LEU A 17 -3.61 -22.26 -4.64
N PHE A 18 -2.72 -21.28 -4.46
CA PHE A 18 -3.02 -20.11 -3.65
C PHE A 18 -4.14 -19.25 -4.24
N LEU A 19 -4.39 -19.26 -5.55
CA LEU A 19 -5.44 -18.46 -6.18
C LEU A 19 -6.78 -19.21 -6.34
N CYS A 20 -6.81 -20.54 -6.23
CA CYS A 20 -8.03 -21.33 -6.25
C CYS A 20 -8.92 -20.99 -5.05
N ASN A 21 -10.04 -20.30 -5.27
CA ASN A 21 -11.04 -20.03 -4.24
C ASN A 21 -11.83 -21.32 -3.97
N ASP A 22 -11.92 -21.75 -2.70
CA ASP A 22 -12.68 -22.95 -2.36
C ASP A 22 -14.19 -22.73 -2.46
N GLU A 23 -14.77 -21.57 -2.13
CA GLU A 23 -16.22 -21.36 -2.30
C GLU A 23 -16.63 -19.88 -2.56
N VAL A 24 -17.42 -19.68 -3.62
CA VAL A 24 -18.57 -18.74 -3.74
C VAL A 24 -18.37 -17.22 -3.90
N SER A 25 -17.20 -16.58 -3.76
CA SER A 25 -17.12 -15.10 -3.97
C SER A 25 -16.28 -14.64 -5.18
N ASN A 26 -17.00 -13.97 -6.09
CA ASN A 26 -16.68 -12.99 -7.14
C ASN A 26 -15.45 -13.19 -8.07
N GLY A 27 -15.76 -13.58 -9.31
CA GLY A 27 -15.09 -13.08 -10.51
C GLY A 27 -13.80 -13.81 -10.95
N PRO A 28 -13.78 -14.53 -12.10
CA PRO A 28 -12.54 -15.03 -12.69
C PRO A 28 -11.51 -13.92 -13.07
N CYS A 29 -11.86 -12.64 -12.98
CA CYS A 29 -11.04 -11.53 -13.50
C CYS A 29 -9.84 -11.13 -12.61
N GLU A 30 -9.96 -11.22 -11.29
CA GLU A 30 -8.93 -10.71 -10.36
C GLU A 30 -7.77 -11.69 -10.16
N ALA A 31 -8.09 -12.97 -9.93
CA ALA A 31 -7.09 -14.03 -9.86
C ALA A 31 -6.27 -14.13 -11.17
N ASP A 32 -6.94 -13.91 -12.30
CA ASP A 32 -6.34 -13.80 -13.62
C ASP A 32 -5.30 -12.68 -13.72
N ALA A 33 -5.55 -11.51 -13.11
CA ALA A 33 -4.62 -10.39 -13.12
C ALA A 33 -3.30 -10.73 -12.37
N ILE A 34 -3.43 -11.34 -11.18
CA ILE A 34 -2.25 -11.83 -10.44
C ILE A 34 -1.52 -12.90 -11.25
N GLN A 35 -2.25 -13.87 -11.83
CA GLN A 35 -1.62 -14.95 -12.58
C GLN A 35 -0.85 -14.45 -13.80
N ARG A 36 -1.38 -13.45 -14.52
CA ARG A 36 -0.68 -12.77 -15.62
C ARG A 36 0.54 -12.00 -15.13
N PHE A 37 0.41 -11.29 -14.01
CA PHE A 37 1.52 -10.53 -13.43
C PHE A 37 2.67 -11.45 -13.00
N CYS A 38 2.34 -12.61 -12.45
CA CYS A 38 3.27 -13.59 -11.91
C CYS A 38 3.62 -14.74 -12.85
N LYS A 39 3.40 -14.63 -14.16
CA LYS A 39 3.59 -15.75 -15.10
C LYS A 39 5.00 -16.37 -15.08
N ASP A 40 6.03 -15.57 -14.82
CA ASP A 40 7.44 -15.94 -15.00
C ASP A 40 8.18 -16.14 -13.66
N VAL A 41 7.46 -16.25 -12.55
CA VAL A 41 8.07 -16.41 -11.21
C VAL A 41 8.44 -17.87 -10.94
N SER A 42 9.62 -18.09 -10.35
CA SER A 42 10.11 -19.41 -9.95
C SER A 42 10.39 -19.47 -8.46
N LEU A 43 9.78 -20.43 -7.75
CA LEU A 43 10.07 -20.64 -6.33
C LEU A 43 11.54 -21.03 -6.10
N ASP A 44 12.09 -21.85 -7.00
CA ASP A 44 13.48 -22.31 -6.94
C ASP A 44 14.48 -21.14 -7.05
N GLU A 45 14.20 -20.17 -7.93
CA GLU A 45 15.01 -18.96 -8.05
C GLU A 45 14.95 -18.11 -6.78
N ILE A 46 13.77 -17.99 -6.15
CA ILE A 46 13.62 -17.28 -4.89
C ILE A 46 14.38 -17.98 -3.75
N GLU A 47 14.33 -19.30 -3.65
CA GLU A 47 15.00 -20.07 -2.61
C GLU A 47 16.53 -19.94 -2.68
N HIS A 48 17.07 -19.98 -3.90
CA HIS A 48 18.49 -19.83 -4.19
C HIS A 48 18.95 -18.36 -4.25
N GLY A 49 18.03 -17.40 -4.19
CA GLY A 49 18.35 -15.97 -4.25
C GLY A 49 18.91 -15.53 -5.60
N ILE A 50 18.39 -16.10 -6.68
CA ILE A 50 18.79 -15.77 -8.05
C ILE A 50 18.15 -14.44 -8.47
N GLY A 51 18.94 -13.58 -9.12
CA GLY A 51 18.48 -12.31 -9.66
C GLY A 51 17.95 -11.35 -8.58
N GLN A 52 16.80 -10.73 -8.85
CA GLN A 52 16.21 -9.73 -7.95
C GLN A 52 15.74 -10.31 -6.62
N ALA A 53 15.41 -11.61 -6.57
CA ALA A 53 14.94 -12.24 -5.35
C ALA A 53 15.99 -12.24 -4.23
N GLY A 54 17.28 -12.38 -4.59
CA GLY A 54 18.40 -12.35 -3.66
C GLY A 54 19.07 -10.99 -3.49
N SER A 55 18.89 -10.04 -4.41
CA SER A 55 19.59 -8.74 -4.38
C SER A 55 18.72 -7.57 -3.94
N ARG A 56 17.42 -7.58 -4.24
CA ARG A 56 16.55 -6.41 -4.01
C ARG A 56 16.00 -6.40 -2.58
N ARG A 57 16.49 -5.48 -1.75
CA ARG A 57 15.98 -5.22 -0.40
C ARG A 57 14.78 -4.27 -0.48
N ALA A 58 13.58 -4.79 -0.23
CA ALA A 58 12.34 -4.01 -0.38
C ALA A 58 11.25 -4.38 0.64
N CYS A 59 11.53 -5.29 1.58
CA CYS A 59 10.57 -5.74 2.57
C CYS A 59 11.05 -5.47 3.99
N TRP A 60 10.21 -4.85 4.82
CA TRP A 60 10.46 -4.71 6.25
C TRP A 60 9.52 -5.62 7.03
N VAL A 61 10.03 -6.29 8.06
CA VAL A 61 9.26 -7.22 8.89
C VAL A 61 9.52 -6.94 10.36
N ASP A 62 8.47 -6.56 11.10
CA ASP A 62 8.53 -6.37 12.55
C ASP A 62 7.65 -7.41 13.24
N GLU A 63 8.29 -8.26 14.04
CA GLU A 63 7.65 -9.36 14.76
C GLU A 63 7.90 -9.19 16.25
N ARG A 64 6.81 -9.14 17.04
CA ARG A 64 6.88 -8.92 18.49
C ARG A 64 5.82 -9.69 19.25
N ASN A 65 6.04 -9.88 20.54
CA ASN A 65 5.00 -10.20 21.52
C ASN A 65 5.00 -9.20 22.69
N SER A 66 3.86 -9.12 23.37
CA SER A 66 3.71 -8.36 24.61
C SER A 66 2.60 -8.95 25.45
N ALA A 67 2.92 -9.30 26.70
CA ALA A 67 1.98 -9.95 27.60
C ALA A 67 0.82 -9.04 28.02
N ASP A 68 1.04 -7.72 28.02
CA ASP A 68 0.08 -6.71 28.48
C ASP A 68 -0.29 -5.69 27.39
N LEU A 69 0.20 -5.88 26.16
CA LEU A 69 0.03 -4.94 25.04
C LEU A 69 0.58 -3.54 25.37
N THR A 70 1.67 -3.47 26.16
CA THR A 70 2.37 -2.21 26.46
C THR A 70 3.87 -2.28 26.17
N GLY A 71 4.51 -1.10 26.21
CA GLY A 71 5.96 -0.95 26.02
C GLY A 71 6.44 -1.35 24.62
N GLU A 72 7.75 -1.60 24.50
CA GLU A 72 8.37 -2.01 23.23
C GLU A 72 8.06 -3.47 22.85
N GLY A 73 7.73 -4.31 23.85
CA GLY A 73 7.56 -5.76 23.72
C GLY A 73 8.87 -6.51 23.44
N ASN A 74 8.80 -7.84 23.35
CA ASN A 74 9.95 -8.63 22.94
C ASN A 74 9.95 -8.75 21.42
N SER A 75 10.95 -8.15 20.78
CA SER A 75 11.12 -8.17 19.32
C SER A 75 11.95 -9.37 18.87
N ARG A 76 11.53 -10.04 17.79
CA ARG A 76 12.44 -10.86 16.99
C ARG A 76 13.31 -9.90 16.20
N SER A 77 14.63 -10.06 16.27
CA SER A 77 15.60 -9.17 15.61
C SER A 77 15.12 -8.78 14.20
N CYS A 78 14.78 -7.50 14.05
CA CYS A 78 14.43 -6.89 12.78
C CYS A 78 15.74 -6.50 12.11
N GLU A 79 16.08 -7.20 11.03
CA GLU A 79 17.20 -6.83 10.18
C GLU A 79 16.79 -5.62 9.33
N ASN A 80 17.78 -4.97 8.69
CA ASN A 80 17.53 -4.07 7.57
C ASN A 80 16.56 -4.70 6.54
N MET A 81 16.00 -3.88 5.65
CA MET A 81 15.10 -4.31 4.57
C MET A 81 15.52 -5.67 3.98
N LEU A 82 14.64 -6.66 4.07
CA LEU A 82 14.80 -8.01 3.57
C LEU A 82 14.65 -8.06 2.06
N THR A 83 15.40 -8.99 1.46
CA THR A 83 15.17 -9.46 0.10
C THR A 83 14.00 -10.44 0.07
N VAL A 84 13.54 -10.83 -1.12
CA VAL A 84 12.47 -11.84 -1.25
C VAL A 84 12.91 -13.16 -0.63
N THR A 85 14.15 -13.59 -0.88
CA THR A 85 14.73 -14.78 -0.28
C THR A 85 14.80 -14.66 1.24
N GLY A 86 15.18 -13.49 1.75
CA GLY A 86 15.19 -13.20 3.19
C GLY A 86 13.80 -13.31 3.81
N LEU A 87 12.78 -12.73 3.16
CA LEU A 87 11.38 -12.83 3.58
C LEU A 87 10.90 -14.29 3.58
N LEU A 88 11.13 -15.04 2.50
CA LEU A 88 10.73 -16.45 2.41
C LEU A 88 11.32 -17.28 3.55
N ARG A 89 12.63 -17.13 3.80
CA ARG A 89 13.32 -17.82 4.90
C ARG A 89 12.77 -17.41 6.26
N ARG A 90 12.48 -16.12 6.46
CA ARG A 90 11.90 -15.62 7.71
C ARG A 90 10.50 -16.18 7.96
N LEU A 91 9.61 -16.14 6.96
CA LEU A 91 8.23 -16.60 7.10
C LEU A 91 8.09 -18.12 7.23
N ARG A 92 9.10 -18.89 6.78
CA ARG A 92 9.18 -20.33 7.03
C ARG A 92 9.58 -20.71 8.45
N GLN A 93 10.12 -19.78 9.23
CA GLN A 93 10.41 -20.04 10.64
C GLN A 93 9.12 -20.15 11.45
N PRO A 94 9.08 -21.04 12.46
CA PRO A 94 7.94 -21.11 13.37
C PRO A 94 7.56 -19.74 13.96
N ARG A 95 6.29 -19.35 13.80
CA ARG A 95 5.73 -18.12 14.37
C ARG A 95 5.66 -18.17 15.89
N TYR A 96 5.46 -19.37 16.45
CA TYR A 96 5.32 -19.62 17.88
C TYR A 96 6.27 -20.73 18.34
N ASN A 97 6.63 -20.70 19.62
CA ASN A 97 7.51 -21.68 20.28
C ASN A 97 8.86 -21.86 19.57
N HIS A 98 9.43 -20.76 19.06
CA HIS A 98 10.75 -20.80 18.43
C HIS A 98 11.84 -20.94 19.51
N GLU A 99 12.80 -21.83 19.32
CA GLU A 99 13.81 -22.14 20.35
C GLU A 99 14.65 -20.92 20.77
N LYS A 100 14.87 -19.97 19.85
CA LYS A 100 15.80 -18.85 20.01
C LYS A 100 15.18 -17.46 19.97
N HIS A 101 13.89 -17.36 19.65
CA HIS A 101 13.23 -16.09 19.36
C HIS A 101 11.87 -16.02 20.07
N PRO A 102 11.44 -14.84 20.55
CA PRO A 102 10.12 -14.69 21.18
C PRO A 102 9.00 -15.05 20.21
N ASP A 103 7.77 -15.22 20.67
CA ASP A 103 6.64 -15.45 19.76
C ASP A 103 6.35 -14.20 18.92
N ALA A 104 5.91 -14.40 17.68
CA ALA A 104 5.53 -13.33 16.76
C ALA A 104 4.01 -13.15 16.76
N GLU A 105 3.44 -12.79 17.90
CA GLU A 105 2.00 -12.57 18.06
C GLU A 105 1.53 -11.42 17.14
N ARG A 106 2.27 -10.31 17.17
CA ARG A 106 2.15 -9.19 16.22
C ARG A 106 3.19 -9.34 15.12
N ARG A 107 2.76 -9.39 13.87
CA ARG A 107 3.64 -9.42 12.68
C ARG A 107 3.24 -8.32 11.71
N LEU A 108 4.14 -7.37 11.46
CA LEU A 108 3.98 -6.38 10.39
C LEU A 108 4.90 -6.75 9.24
N ILE A 109 4.36 -6.73 8.02
CA ILE A 109 5.08 -6.92 6.77
C ILE A 109 4.80 -5.69 5.91
N TYR A 110 5.85 -4.97 5.55
CA TYR A 110 5.80 -3.85 4.61
C TYR A 110 6.61 -4.21 3.37
N ILE A 111 6.07 -3.95 2.19
CA ILE A 111 6.75 -4.20 0.91
C ILE A 111 6.65 -2.94 0.04
N ALA A 112 7.81 -2.38 -0.30
CA ALA A 112 7.94 -1.29 -1.27
C ALA A 112 7.96 -1.86 -2.70
N ASP A 113 7.17 -1.28 -3.60
CA ASP A 113 6.98 -1.68 -5.00
C ASP A 113 6.88 -3.21 -5.17
N LEU A 114 5.68 -3.75 -4.92
CA LEU A 114 5.39 -5.18 -4.92
C LEU A 114 5.79 -5.86 -6.25
N THR A 115 6.53 -6.97 -6.18
CA THR A 115 6.95 -7.76 -7.35
C THR A 115 6.33 -9.16 -7.34
N PRO A 116 6.30 -9.86 -8.50
CA PRO A 116 5.86 -11.25 -8.57
C PRO A 116 6.54 -12.18 -7.56
N ASP A 117 7.84 -11.97 -7.32
CA ASP A 117 8.62 -12.78 -6.38
C ASP A 117 8.11 -12.63 -4.94
N PHE A 118 7.78 -11.41 -4.51
CA PHE A 118 7.18 -11.17 -3.20
C PHE A 118 5.79 -11.79 -3.09
N ILE A 119 4.98 -11.69 -4.15
CA ILE A 119 3.65 -12.32 -4.21
C ILE A 119 3.77 -13.83 -4.02
N LEU A 120 4.70 -14.48 -4.74
CA LEU A 120 4.90 -15.92 -4.60
C LEU A 120 5.41 -16.28 -3.20
N ALA A 121 6.40 -15.56 -2.67
CA ALA A 121 6.95 -15.83 -1.34
C ALA A 121 5.88 -15.76 -0.25
N LEU A 122 4.98 -14.77 -0.33
CA LEU A 122 3.83 -14.62 0.57
C LEU A 122 2.81 -15.76 0.37
N ALA A 123 2.45 -16.05 -0.89
CA ALA A 123 1.48 -17.09 -1.24
C ALA A 123 1.87 -18.49 -0.71
N VAL A 124 3.16 -18.83 -0.75
CA VAL A 124 3.64 -20.14 -0.29
C VAL A 124 3.82 -20.23 1.22
N THR A 125 3.93 -19.10 1.93
CA THR A 125 4.19 -19.06 3.38
C THR A 125 2.97 -18.71 4.23
N VAL A 126 1.90 -18.20 3.63
CA VAL A 126 0.71 -17.77 4.38
C VAL A 126 -0.01 -18.97 5.04
N PRO A 127 -0.39 -18.86 6.33
CA PRO A 127 -1.27 -19.82 6.99
C PRO A 127 -2.63 -19.93 6.31
N PHE A 128 -3.28 -21.09 6.44
CA PHE A 128 -4.55 -21.36 5.75
C PHE A 128 -5.69 -20.42 6.12
N LEU A 129 -5.84 -20.15 7.40
CA LEU A 129 -6.88 -19.25 7.90
C LEU A 129 -6.64 -17.79 7.50
N GLU A 130 -5.41 -17.43 7.13
CA GLU A 130 -5.02 -16.07 6.74
C GLU A 130 -4.98 -15.87 5.21
N ALA A 131 -5.07 -16.96 4.44
CA ALA A 131 -4.82 -16.95 3.00
C ALA A 131 -5.84 -16.13 2.22
N GLN A 132 -7.11 -16.15 2.63
CA GLN A 132 -8.18 -15.41 1.96
C GLN A 132 -7.96 -13.89 2.08
N ALA A 133 -7.67 -13.40 3.28
CA ALA A 133 -7.42 -11.97 3.52
C ALA A 133 -6.21 -11.47 2.73
N LEU A 134 -5.12 -12.25 2.71
CA LEU A 134 -3.92 -11.90 1.95
C LEU A 134 -4.16 -11.93 0.43
N ARG A 135 -4.90 -12.93 -0.06
CA ARG A 135 -5.24 -13.06 -1.48
C ARG A 135 -6.07 -11.88 -1.98
N ASP A 136 -7.13 -11.55 -1.26
CA ASP A 136 -7.98 -10.39 -1.53
C ASP A 136 -7.13 -9.10 -1.59
N ALA A 137 -6.21 -8.94 -0.62
CA ALA A 137 -5.36 -7.76 -0.57
C ALA A 137 -4.40 -7.65 -1.77
N LEU A 138 -3.82 -8.77 -2.20
CA LEU A 138 -2.96 -8.86 -3.37
C LEU A 138 -3.75 -8.58 -4.65
N CYS A 139 -4.97 -9.12 -4.77
CA CYS A 139 -5.84 -8.91 -5.93
C CYS A 139 -6.14 -7.44 -6.10
N LYS A 140 -6.66 -6.78 -5.06
CA LYS A 140 -7.02 -5.36 -5.09
C LYS A 140 -5.82 -4.44 -5.30
N HIS A 141 -4.66 -4.80 -4.76
CA HIS A 141 -3.43 -4.04 -5.01
C HIS A 141 -3.01 -4.16 -6.49
N VAL A 142 -2.95 -5.38 -7.03
CA VAL A 142 -2.58 -5.60 -8.44
C VAL A 142 -3.59 -4.99 -9.41
N ALA A 143 -4.88 -5.06 -9.08
CA ALA A 143 -5.98 -4.53 -9.89
C ALA A 143 -6.15 -3.01 -9.81
N PHE A 144 -5.42 -2.32 -8.93
CA PHE A 144 -5.59 -0.89 -8.68
C PHE A 144 -6.99 -0.51 -8.16
N GLU A 145 -7.60 -1.41 -7.39
CA GLU A 145 -8.97 -1.27 -6.92
C GLU A 145 -9.02 -0.48 -5.59
N PRO A 146 -9.84 0.58 -5.49
CA PRO A 146 -10.08 1.27 -4.23
C PRO A 146 -10.95 0.41 -3.30
N SER A 147 -10.63 0.38 -2.01
CA SER A 147 -11.46 -0.31 -1.01
C SER A 147 -11.13 0.13 0.41
N VAL A 148 -12.13 0.25 1.29
CA VAL A 148 -11.94 0.47 2.74
C VAL A 148 -12.98 -0.36 3.48
N ARG A 149 -12.56 -1.45 4.12
CA ARG A 149 -13.50 -2.45 4.69
C ARG A 149 -13.03 -3.05 6.00
N VAL A 150 -14.01 -3.49 6.79
CA VAL A 150 -13.84 -4.35 7.96
C VAL A 150 -14.69 -5.60 7.78
N HIS A 151 -14.06 -6.75 7.92
CA HIS A 151 -14.74 -8.02 8.03
C HIS A 151 -14.68 -8.51 9.47
N MET A 152 -15.84 -8.63 10.10
CA MET A 152 -15.94 -9.16 11.45
C MET A 152 -15.97 -10.68 11.43
N PRO A 153 -15.42 -11.35 12.47
CA PRO A 153 -15.58 -12.78 12.63
C PRO A 153 -17.07 -13.15 12.61
N SER A 154 -17.42 -14.15 11.81
CA SER A 154 -18.78 -14.69 11.72
C SER A 154 -18.75 -16.20 11.91
N TYR A 155 -19.91 -16.84 12.07
CA TYR A 155 -19.98 -18.30 12.20
C TYR A 155 -19.27 -18.98 11.01
N GLY A 156 -18.08 -19.52 11.25
CA GLY A 156 -17.25 -20.20 10.23
C GLY A 156 -15.94 -19.49 9.88
N SER A 157 -15.77 -18.19 10.19
CA SER A 157 -14.51 -17.46 10.03
C SER A 157 -14.03 -16.96 11.39
N PRO A 158 -12.99 -17.58 11.99
CA PRO A 158 -12.52 -17.21 13.32
C PRO A 158 -11.67 -15.94 13.34
N THR A 159 -11.37 -15.35 12.17
CA THR A 159 -10.47 -14.21 12.04
C THR A 159 -11.22 -12.93 11.73
N PHE A 160 -10.79 -11.81 12.32
CA PHE A 160 -11.18 -10.49 11.86
C PHE A 160 -10.24 -10.03 10.75
N GLN A 161 -10.72 -9.15 9.89
CA GLN A 161 -9.92 -8.50 8.86
C GLN A 161 -10.31 -7.02 8.76
N MET A 162 -9.32 -6.16 8.59
CA MET A 162 -9.49 -4.74 8.25
C MET A 162 -8.54 -4.45 7.09
N ALA A 163 -9.05 -3.87 6.01
CA ALA A 163 -8.23 -3.61 4.84
C ALA A 163 -8.57 -2.27 4.20
N PHE A 164 -7.53 -1.57 3.73
CA PHE A 164 -7.68 -0.42 2.87
C PHE A 164 -6.78 -0.53 1.64
N HIS A 165 -7.26 0.03 0.54
CA HIS A 165 -6.60 0.07 -0.76
C HIS A 165 -6.83 1.46 -1.33
N LEU A 166 -5.78 2.28 -1.32
CA LEU A 166 -5.84 3.71 -1.62
C LEU A 166 -5.08 3.98 -2.91
N PRO A 167 -5.70 3.80 -4.09
CA PRO A 167 -5.12 4.23 -5.35
C PRO A 167 -5.10 5.76 -5.43
N PHE A 168 -4.01 6.31 -5.96
CA PHE A 168 -3.81 7.74 -6.19
C PHE A 168 -2.87 7.96 -7.38
N PHE A 169 -2.77 9.21 -7.82
CA PHE A 169 -1.85 9.60 -8.87
C PHE A 169 -0.85 10.62 -8.33
N ALA A 170 0.43 10.31 -8.45
CA ALA A 170 1.51 11.22 -8.08
C ALA A 170 2.06 11.91 -9.33
N LEU A 171 1.89 13.23 -9.40
CA LEU A 171 2.51 14.06 -10.44
C LEU A 171 3.94 14.40 -10.02
N ARG A 172 4.91 14.17 -10.91
CA ARG A 172 6.33 14.48 -10.70
C ARG A 172 6.90 15.19 -11.91
N LYS A 173 7.76 16.18 -11.70
CA LYS A 173 8.50 16.83 -12.79
C LYS A 173 9.61 15.90 -13.26
N LEU A 174 9.76 15.74 -14.57
CA LEU A 174 10.87 14.98 -15.14
C LEU A 174 12.16 15.80 -14.96
N LEU A 175 13.11 15.25 -14.21
CA LEU A 175 14.44 15.85 -14.11
C LEU A 175 15.26 15.49 -15.36
N PRO A 176 16.13 16.40 -15.86
CA PRO A 176 17.05 16.08 -16.94
C PRO A 176 17.87 14.84 -16.59
N PRO A 177 18.22 13.99 -17.58
CA PRO A 177 18.96 12.76 -17.32
C PRO A 177 20.30 13.10 -16.65
N THR A 178 20.41 12.82 -15.36
CA THR A 178 21.69 12.78 -14.66
C THR A 178 22.37 11.45 -15.01
N ASN A 179 23.68 11.48 -15.25
CA ASN A 179 24.49 10.34 -15.72
C ASN A 179 24.62 9.17 -14.71
N SER A 180 23.70 9.01 -13.76
CA SER A 180 23.71 7.86 -12.84
C SER A 180 23.11 6.64 -13.52
N GLY A 181 24.01 5.76 -13.96
CA GLY A 181 23.70 4.52 -14.65
C GLY A 181 22.71 3.63 -13.90
N SER A 182 21.72 3.14 -14.66
CA SER A 182 21.02 1.86 -14.52
C SER A 182 20.92 1.27 -13.10
N LYS A 183 19.90 1.66 -12.33
CA LYS A 183 19.41 0.83 -11.22
C LYS A 183 18.60 -0.32 -11.82
N ILE A 184 18.95 -1.55 -11.46
CA ILE A 184 18.25 -2.77 -11.89
C ILE A 184 16.79 -2.65 -11.45
N ARG A 185 15.88 -2.31 -12.37
CA ARG A 185 14.44 -2.20 -12.07
C ARG A 185 13.77 -3.53 -12.43
N GLY A 186 13.17 -4.18 -11.45
CA GLY A 186 12.31 -5.33 -11.66
C GLY A 186 11.07 -4.98 -12.51
N LYS A 187 10.29 -6.01 -12.83
CA LYS A 187 9.01 -5.87 -13.56
C LYS A 187 8.10 -4.92 -12.79
N ARG A 188 7.74 -3.79 -13.43
CA ARG A 188 6.87 -2.78 -12.82
C ARG A 188 5.42 -3.24 -12.86
N LEU A 189 4.70 -2.97 -11.77
CA LEU A 189 3.27 -3.24 -11.70
C LEU A 189 2.48 -2.22 -12.54
N ARG A 190 2.90 -0.94 -12.53
CA ARG A 190 2.24 0.16 -13.25
C ARG A 190 3.26 0.99 -14.01
N SER A 191 2.85 1.49 -15.17
CA SER A 191 3.71 2.33 -16.02
C SER A 191 3.34 3.81 -15.82
N PRO A 192 4.33 4.69 -15.59
CA PRO A 192 4.08 6.12 -15.54
C PRO A 192 3.60 6.64 -16.90
N LYS A 193 2.71 7.65 -16.88
CA LYS A 193 2.25 8.35 -18.09
C LYS A 193 2.98 9.67 -18.22
N SER A 194 3.56 9.95 -19.40
CA SER A 194 4.15 11.26 -19.69
C SER A 194 3.06 12.28 -19.97
N LEU A 195 3.21 13.46 -19.37
CA LEU A 195 2.33 14.61 -19.54
C LEU A 195 3.19 15.82 -19.95
N SER A 196 2.98 16.30 -21.16
CA SER A 196 3.55 17.57 -21.61
C SER A 196 2.58 18.70 -21.26
N LEU A 197 2.88 19.47 -20.20
CA LEU A 197 2.09 20.65 -19.85
C LEU A 197 2.65 21.86 -20.60
N LEU A 198 1.79 22.54 -21.37
CA LEU A 198 2.16 23.78 -22.03
C LEU A 198 2.35 24.86 -20.96
N ASN A 199 3.56 25.40 -20.86
CA ASN A 199 3.82 26.54 -20.00
C ASN A 199 3.29 27.80 -20.69
N ALA A 200 2.21 28.38 -20.15
CA ALA A 200 1.58 29.57 -20.71
C ALA A 200 2.47 30.82 -20.66
N GLU A 201 3.55 30.79 -19.85
CA GLU A 201 4.42 31.95 -19.60
C GLU A 201 5.68 32.00 -20.47
N SER A 202 6.01 30.93 -21.19
CA SER A 202 7.26 30.88 -21.97
C SER A 202 7.11 31.50 -23.35
N ARG A 203 7.85 32.58 -23.61
CA ARG A 203 7.96 33.26 -24.92
C ARG A 203 8.99 32.60 -25.86
N GLY A 204 9.54 31.44 -25.49
CA GLY A 204 10.60 30.75 -26.22
C GLY A 204 10.16 29.36 -26.70
N ASP A 205 10.63 28.97 -27.87
CA ASP A 205 10.19 27.81 -28.67
C ASP A 205 10.54 26.42 -28.08
N ASN A 206 10.97 26.32 -26.81
CA ASN A 206 11.59 25.09 -26.27
C ASN A 206 11.37 24.81 -24.76
N ASP A 207 10.46 25.51 -24.06
CA ASP A 207 10.31 25.35 -22.59
C ASP A 207 9.09 24.49 -22.20
N HIS A 208 9.06 23.25 -22.69
CA HIS A 208 8.09 22.25 -22.26
C HIS A 208 8.53 21.64 -20.93
N GLU A 209 7.76 21.87 -19.86
CA GLU A 209 7.93 21.09 -18.64
C GLU A 209 7.27 19.72 -18.84
N GLU A 210 8.11 18.68 -18.91
CA GLU A 210 7.64 17.31 -18.90
C GLU A 210 7.35 16.85 -17.48
N TYR A 211 6.15 16.33 -17.29
CA TYR A 211 5.73 15.70 -16.04
C TYR A 211 5.48 14.22 -16.28
N LEU A 212 5.70 13.43 -15.25
CA LEU A 212 5.30 12.04 -15.18
C LEU A 212 4.17 11.90 -14.16
N LEU A 213 3.07 11.30 -14.58
CA LEU A 213 1.98 10.89 -13.71
C LEU A 213 2.17 9.41 -13.36
N TYR A 214 2.39 9.15 -12.08
CA TYR A 214 2.57 7.81 -11.55
C TYR A 214 1.24 7.31 -10.95
N PRO A 215 0.62 6.27 -11.51
CA PRO A 215 -0.41 5.52 -10.80
C PRO A 215 0.25 4.78 -9.64
N ALA A 216 -0.15 5.09 -8.41
CA ALA A 216 0.44 4.57 -7.19
C ALA A 216 -0.65 4.19 -6.19
N GLN A 217 -0.42 3.16 -5.40
CA GLN A 217 -1.38 2.65 -4.44
C GLN A 217 -0.67 2.33 -3.12
N THR A 218 -1.36 2.65 -2.03
CA THR A 218 -1.04 2.10 -0.71
C THR A 218 -2.13 1.12 -0.33
N SER A 219 -1.76 -0.13 -0.10
CA SER A 219 -2.65 -1.15 0.41
C SER A 219 -2.17 -1.65 1.76
N CYS A 220 -3.10 -1.93 2.66
CA CYS A 220 -2.84 -2.52 3.96
C CYS A 220 -3.96 -3.51 4.25
N ALA A 221 -3.61 -4.75 4.54
CA ALA A 221 -4.53 -5.77 5.03
C ALA A 221 -4.03 -6.25 6.38
N LEU A 222 -4.86 -6.03 7.40
CA LEU A 222 -4.64 -6.46 8.77
C LEU A 222 -5.65 -7.55 9.08
N TYR A 223 -5.19 -8.70 9.52
CA TYR A 223 -6.05 -9.83 9.88
C TYR A 223 -5.47 -10.59 11.07
N GLY A 224 -6.33 -11.20 11.88
CA GLY A 224 -5.91 -11.87 13.10
C GLY A 224 -7.05 -12.58 13.81
N PHE A 225 -6.74 -13.19 14.95
CA PHE A 225 -7.74 -13.90 15.78
C PHE A 225 -8.30 -12.99 16.87
N ASP A 226 -7.46 -12.14 17.46
CA ASP A 226 -7.82 -11.25 18.56
C ASP A 226 -6.90 -10.00 18.62
N GLU A 227 -6.99 -9.21 19.71
CA GLU A 227 -6.18 -8.01 19.91
C GLU A 227 -4.68 -8.28 20.15
N TRP A 228 -4.30 -9.53 20.45
CA TRP A 228 -2.92 -9.94 20.72
C TRP A 228 -2.26 -10.53 19.47
N GLN A 229 -3.02 -11.29 18.68
CA GLN A 229 -2.49 -12.06 17.56
C GLN A 229 -3.02 -11.57 16.23
N PHE A 230 -2.20 -10.79 15.52
CA PHE A 230 -2.53 -10.28 14.20
C PHE A 230 -1.31 -10.14 13.30
N THR A 231 -1.59 -10.20 12.00
CA THR A 231 -0.64 -9.96 10.92
C THR A 231 -1.13 -8.77 10.10
N THR A 232 -0.22 -7.88 9.75
CA THR A 232 -0.47 -6.81 8.78
C THR A 232 0.43 -7.01 7.57
N CYS A 233 -0.14 -7.02 6.37
CA CYS A 233 0.59 -6.96 5.11
C CYS A 233 0.31 -5.61 4.43
N SER A 234 1.36 -4.84 4.15
CA SER A 234 1.28 -3.54 3.50
C SER A 234 2.08 -3.52 2.20
N PHE A 235 1.47 -3.01 1.14
CA PHE A 235 2.05 -2.90 -0.19
C PHE A 235 2.00 -1.43 -0.63
N VAL A 236 3.16 -0.84 -0.91
CA VAL A 236 3.26 0.60 -1.20
C VAL A 236 4.07 0.83 -2.46
N ASP A 237 3.48 1.50 -3.43
CA ASP A 237 4.23 2.01 -4.58
C ASP A 237 5.03 3.26 -4.18
N THR A 238 6.35 3.14 -4.24
CA THR A 238 7.32 4.19 -3.89
C THR A 238 8.10 4.70 -5.10
N GLU A 239 7.92 4.12 -6.28
CA GLU A 239 8.66 4.52 -7.50
C GLU A 239 8.56 6.04 -7.77
N HIS A 240 7.40 6.63 -7.52
CA HIS A 240 7.14 8.06 -7.71
C HIS A 240 7.93 8.98 -6.76
N GLU A 241 8.48 8.47 -5.65
CA GLU A 241 9.30 9.22 -4.69
C GLU A 241 10.76 9.34 -5.18
N SER A 242 11.22 8.39 -6.01
CA SER A 242 12.58 8.36 -6.56
C SER A 242 12.91 9.48 -7.54
N SER A 243 11.88 10.07 -8.16
CA SER A 243 12.04 11.05 -9.25
C SER A 243 12.01 12.50 -8.77
N SER A 244 11.66 12.75 -7.50
CA SER A 244 11.49 14.11 -6.96
C SER A 244 12.79 14.83 -6.60
N GLY A 245 13.97 14.25 -6.81
CA GLY A 245 15.25 14.86 -6.42
C GLY A 245 15.47 14.96 -4.90
N ASN A 246 14.48 14.58 -4.08
CA ASN A 246 14.74 14.18 -2.71
C ASN A 246 15.53 12.88 -2.77
N GLU A 247 16.74 12.92 -2.23
CA GLU A 247 17.58 11.77 -1.97
C GLU A 247 16.71 10.70 -1.30
N LEU A 248 16.33 9.68 -2.08
CA LEU A 248 15.93 8.42 -1.49
C LEU A 248 17.07 8.04 -0.58
N TYR A 249 16.78 7.80 0.71
CA TYR A 249 17.66 6.99 1.54
C TYR A 249 18.04 5.77 0.69
N ASP A 250 19.29 5.71 0.24
CA ASP A 250 19.78 4.56 -0.48
C ASP A 250 19.85 3.46 0.57
N TRP A 251 18.79 2.67 0.66
CA TRP A 251 18.68 1.53 1.59
C TRP A 251 19.76 0.45 1.33
N ASN A 252 20.66 0.69 0.37
CA ASN A 252 21.84 -0.11 0.06
C ASN A 252 23.14 0.46 0.62
N ASP A 253 23.15 1.59 1.33
CA ASP A 253 24.35 1.99 2.07
C ASP A 253 24.52 1.04 3.26
N ASP A 254 25.51 0.15 3.13
CA ASP A 254 25.91 -0.87 4.12
C ASP A 254 26.46 -0.25 5.43
N ASP A 255 26.56 1.09 5.53
CA ASP A 255 27.23 1.79 6.64
C ASP A 255 26.33 2.05 7.88
N ASP A 256 25.00 1.94 7.76
CA ASP A 256 24.08 2.07 8.89
C ASP A 256 23.51 0.69 9.28
N ALA A 257 24.32 -0.09 9.99
CA ALA A 257 23.92 -1.37 10.60
C ALA A 257 22.87 -1.24 11.74
N GLN A 258 22.23 -0.07 11.87
CA GLN A 258 21.13 0.14 12.80
C GLN A 258 19.84 -0.05 12.00
N GLY A 259 19.14 -1.15 12.28
CA GLY A 259 17.85 -1.48 11.66
C GLY A 259 16.90 -0.29 11.63
N LEU A 260 16.00 -0.28 10.65
CA LEU A 260 14.90 0.67 10.55
C LEU A 260 14.18 0.80 11.90
N ASP A 261 14.50 1.84 12.66
CA ASP A 261 13.88 2.13 13.96
C ASP A 261 12.53 2.83 13.77
N GLU A 262 11.94 2.75 12.58
CA GLU A 262 10.71 3.42 12.20
C GLU A 262 9.79 2.46 11.47
N ASP A 263 8.49 2.53 11.79
CA ASP A 263 7.47 1.82 11.04
C ASP A 263 7.16 2.58 9.74
N PRO A 264 7.53 2.03 8.56
CA PRO A 264 7.41 2.74 7.30
C PRO A 264 5.95 3.07 6.95
N LEU A 265 4.96 2.36 7.48
CA LEU A 265 3.55 2.60 7.18
C LEU A 265 3.03 3.87 7.86
N ILE A 266 3.47 4.14 9.10
CA ILE A 266 2.97 5.24 9.94
C ILE A 266 3.97 6.40 10.14
N SER A 267 5.25 6.23 9.79
CA SER A 267 6.32 7.21 10.05
C SER A 267 6.47 8.35 9.01
N LYS A 268 5.58 8.49 8.01
CA LYS A 268 5.69 9.49 6.92
C LYS A 268 5.56 10.99 7.33
N SER A 269 5.73 11.37 8.60
CA SER A 269 5.61 12.75 9.10
C SER A 269 6.88 13.30 9.73
N SER A 270 6.96 14.63 9.87
CA SER A 270 8.09 15.40 10.45
C SER A 270 8.50 15.05 11.88
N ALA A 271 7.79 14.12 12.52
CA ALA A 271 8.17 13.47 13.77
C ALA A 271 8.07 11.95 13.51
N PRO A 272 9.19 11.24 13.34
CA PRO A 272 9.19 9.81 13.06
C PRO A 272 8.64 9.05 14.27
N MET A 273 7.64 8.19 14.05
CA MET A 273 7.16 7.29 15.09
C MET A 273 8.11 6.10 15.15
N GLN A 274 8.85 6.00 16.27
CA GLN A 274 9.82 4.94 16.47
C GLN A 274 9.14 3.58 16.53
N ALA A 275 9.65 2.59 15.80
CA ALA A 275 9.22 1.19 15.85
C ALA A 275 9.32 0.61 17.28
N ARG A 276 10.20 1.18 18.12
CA ARG A 276 10.30 0.91 19.55
C ARG A 276 9.08 1.28 20.37
N SER A 277 8.16 2.11 19.85
CA SER A 277 6.88 2.43 20.48
C SER A 277 5.72 1.88 19.66
N PRO A 278 5.54 0.55 19.60
CA PRO A 278 4.55 -0.08 18.74
C PRO A 278 3.12 0.27 19.19
N ILE A 279 2.24 0.47 18.21
CA ILE A 279 0.80 0.37 18.45
C ILE A 279 0.46 -1.12 18.50
N TRP A 280 0.08 -1.57 19.69
CA TRP A 280 -0.24 -2.97 19.94
C TRP A 280 -1.61 -3.34 19.42
N ARG A 281 -2.63 -2.50 19.62
CA ARG A 281 -3.99 -2.90 19.28
C ARG A 281 -4.24 -2.77 17.77
N PRO A 282 -4.79 -3.80 17.11
CA PRO A 282 -4.95 -3.83 15.67
C PRO A 282 -5.84 -2.71 15.14
N ARG A 283 -6.92 -2.38 15.86
CA ARG A 283 -7.88 -1.32 15.47
C ARG A 283 -7.25 0.07 15.52
N GLN A 284 -6.47 0.34 16.57
CA GLN A 284 -5.73 1.58 16.71
C GLN A 284 -4.65 1.70 15.62
N TYR A 285 -3.91 0.61 15.36
CA TYR A 285 -2.89 0.58 14.33
C TYR A 285 -3.49 0.84 12.95
N TYR A 286 -4.60 0.17 12.62
CA TYR A 286 -5.32 0.34 11.36
C TYR A 286 -5.77 1.78 11.15
N ALA A 287 -6.45 2.38 12.15
CA ALA A 287 -6.90 3.77 12.07
C ALA A 287 -5.73 4.75 11.88
N LYS A 288 -4.60 4.51 12.58
CA LYS A 288 -3.40 5.34 12.44
C LYS A 288 -2.74 5.21 11.07
N ALA A 289 -2.62 3.99 10.57
CA ALA A 289 -2.09 3.71 9.24
C ALA A 289 -2.92 4.37 8.15
N LEU A 290 -4.24 4.27 8.25
CA LEU A 290 -5.17 4.91 7.32
C LEU A 290 -5.02 6.44 7.36
N GLU A 291 -5.00 7.04 8.54
CA GLU A 291 -4.78 8.49 8.72
C GLU A 291 -3.48 8.96 8.05
N LYS A 292 -2.36 8.31 8.37
CA LYS A 292 -1.04 8.71 7.88
C LYS A 292 -0.90 8.58 6.37
N ARG A 293 -1.59 7.61 5.76
CA ARG A 293 -1.54 7.37 4.32
C ARG A 293 -2.49 8.25 3.52
N PHE A 294 -3.50 8.82 4.16
CA PHE A 294 -4.33 9.88 3.60
C PHE A 294 -3.72 11.28 3.73
N HIS A 295 -2.69 11.47 4.56
CA HIS A 295 -2.17 12.81 4.87
C HIS A 295 -1.35 13.57 3.78
N PRO A 296 -1.00 13.05 2.57
CA PRO A 296 -0.19 13.83 1.63
C PRO A 296 -0.97 14.60 0.54
N PHE A 297 -2.31 14.65 0.56
CA PHE A 297 -3.07 15.35 -0.51
C PHE A 297 -3.03 16.90 -0.44
N THR A 298 -2.20 17.48 0.42
CA THR A 298 -2.03 18.93 0.49
C THR A 298 -1.21 19.41 -0.72
N CYS A 299 -1.89 19.64 -1.83
CA CYS A 299 -1.34 20.37 -2.96
C CYS A 299 -0.92 21.77 -2.45
N PRO A 300 0.33 22.23 -2.66
CA PRO A 300 0.66 23.63 -2.46
C PRO A 300 -0.31 24.46 -3.29
N SER A 301 -1.06 25.36 -2.64
CA SER A 301 -2.07 26.20 -3.30
C SER A 301 -1.47 26.93 -4.50
N ALA A 302 -1.72 26.43 -5.72
CA ALA A 302 -1.33 27.12 -6.94
C ALA A 302 -2.23 28.34 -7.11
N SER A 303 -1.61 29.53 -7.19
CA SER A 303 -2.28 30.80 -7.46
C SER A 303 -2.87 30.81 -8.86
N GLN A 304 -4.14 31.22 -8.98
CA GLN A 304 -4.84 31.38 -10.26
C GLN A 304 -4.32 32.58 -11.06
N CYS A 305 -4.20 32.45 -12.38
CA CYS A 305 -4.22 33.59 -13.29
C CYS A 305 -4.80 33.18 -14.67
N PRO A 306 -5.70 33.97 -15.30
CA PRO A 306 -6.25 33.66 -16.61
C PRO A 306 -5.77 34.62 -17.72
N LYS A 307 -5.45 34.09 -18.92
CA LYS A 307 -5.96 34.52 -20.25
C LYS A 307 -5.31 33.78 -21.44
N GLU A 308 -6.20 33.30 -22.32
CA GLU A 308 -6.27 33.31 -23.82
C GLU A 308 -5.00 33.57 -24.66
N ARG A 309 -4.84 33.11 -25.92
CA ARG A 309 -5.53 32.24 -26.91
C ARG A 309 -4.61 32.24 -28.16
N GLY A 310 -4.62 31.18 -28.96
CA GLY A 310 -4.27 31.28 -30.39
C GLY A 310 -3.43 30.15 -30.99
N GLU A 311 -4.09 29.31 -31.79
CA GLU A 311 -3.56 28.38 -32.80
C GLU A 311 -3.01 27.03 -32.32
N MET A 312 -3.89 26.01 -32.33
CA MET A 312 -3.65 24.73 -33.03
C MET A 312 -4.90 23.84 -33.00
N MET A 313 -5.66 23.81 -34.09
CA MET A 313 -6.90 23.02 -34.15
C MET A 313 -6.66 21.51 -34.16
N GLN A 314 -5.55 21.01 -34.72
CA GLN A 314 -5.31 19.57 -34.83
C GLN A 314 -4.55 18.99 -33.62
N ARG A 315 -3.55 19.71 -33.07
CA ARG A 315 -2.97 19.35 -31.75
C ARG A 315 -3.97 19.58 -30.60
N GLY A 316 -4.95 20.48 -30.79
CA GLY A 316 -5.99 20.76 -29.79
C GLY A 316 -6.97 19.60 -29.58
N PHE A 317 -7.32 18.85 -30.65
CA PHE A 317 -8.18 17.67 -30.53
C PHE A 317 -7.48 16.53 -29.76
N ASP A 318 -6.28 16.13 -30.20
CA ASP A 318 -5.51 15.08 -29.52
C ASP A 318 -5.23 15.43 -28.04
N TRP A 319 -5.00 16.70 -27.76
CA TRP A 319 -4.78 17.19 -26.39
C TRP A 319 -6.06 17.23 -25.55
N THR A 320 -7.21 17.52 -26.17
CA THR A 320 -8.50 17.49 -25.47
C THR A 320 -8.89 16.05 -25.14
N ASP A 321 -8.68 15.12 -26.07
CA ASP A 321 -8.92 13.70 -25.85
C ASP A 321 -8.01 13.14 -24.75
N GLN A 322 -6.70 13.41 -24.80
CA GLN A 322 -5.77 12.99 -23.73
C GLN A 322 -6.15 13.56 -22.36
N ARG A 323 -6.65 14.81 -22.31
CA ARG A 323 -7.13 15.43 -21.07
C ARG A 323 -8.42 14.82 -20.58
N LEU A 324 -9.36 14.53 -21.47
CA LEU A 324 -10.61 13.87 -21.11
C LEU A 324 -10.35 12.45 -20.60
N ASP A 325 -9.46 11.70 -21.24
CA ASP A 325 -9.05 10.37 -20.77
C ASP A 325 -8.42 10.42 -19.38
N LEU A 326 -7.49 11.34 -19.16
CA LEU A 326 -6.90 11.55 -17.85
C LEU A 326 -7.94 11.97 -16.80
N LEU A 327 -8.82 12.91 -17.13
CA LEU A 327 -9.89 13.34 -16.22
C LEU A 327 -10.85 12.20 -15.89
N ASN A 328 -11.19 11.36 -16.88
CA ASN A 328 -12.04 10.19 -16.69
C ASN A 328 -11.37 9.19 -15.75
N GLU A 329 -10.08 8.91 -15.92
CA GLU A 329 -9.32 8.00 -15.08
C GLU A 329 -9.20 8.53 -13.64
N LEU A 330 -8.86 9.82 -13.47
CA LEU A 330 -8.80 10.47 -12.16
C LEU A 330 -10.17 10.44 -11.48
N LEU A 331 -11.23 10.82 -12.20
CA LEU A 331 -12.59 10.82 -11.66
C LEU A 331 -13.02 9.42 -11.24
N HIS A 332 -12.76 8.41 -12.07
CA HIS A 332 -13.15 7.03 -11.77
C HIS A 332 -12.49 6.51 -10.48
N VAL A 333 -11.18 6.74 -10.32
CA VAL A 333 -10.44 6.29 -9.13
C VAL A 333 -10.88 7.06 -7.89
N LEU A 334 -11.01 8.38 -7.99
CA LEU A 334 -11.38 9.21 -6.85
C LEU A 334 -12.83 9.00 -6.43
N SER A 335 -13.76 8.85 -7.39
CA SER A 335 -15.17 8.55 -7.08
C SER A 335 -15.29 7.19 -6.41
N GLY A 336 -14.60 6.16 -6.94
CA GLY A 336 -14.61 4.83 -6.31
C GLY A 336 -14.09 4.86 -4.88
N LEU A 337 -13.07 5.69 -4.59
CA LEU A 337 -12.56 5.85 -3.23
C LEU A 337 -13.57 6.58 -2.31
N VAL A 338 -14.27 7.60 -2.80
CA VAL A 338 -15.35 8.28 -2.06
C VAL A 338 -16.51 7.33 -1.80
N ASP A 339 -16.93 6.55 -2.79
CA ASP A 339 -18.04 5.59 -2.68
C ASP A 339 -17.75 4.50 -1.63
N GLU A 340 -16.52 3.97 -1.60
CA GLU A 340 -16.07 3.00 -0.59
C GLU A 340 -16.05 3.63 0.81
N TRP A 341 -15.64 4.89 0.93
CA TRP A 341 -15.67 5.61 2.21
C TRP A 341 -17.10 5.89 2.70
N ASP A 342 -17.99 6.32 1.81
CA ASP A 342 -19.40 6.56 2.13
C ASP A 342 -20.08 5.26 2.60
N THR A 343 -19.73 4.14 1.97
CA THR A 343 -20.16 2.80 2.40
C THR A 343 -19.63 2.49 3.80
N PHE A 344 -18.33 2.71 4.03
CA PHE A 344 -17.67 2.49 5.31
C PHE A 344 -18.28 3.32 6.45
N ILE A 345 -18.64 4.60 6.21
CA ILE A 345 -19.21 5.48 7.23
C ILE A 345 -20.74 5.43 7.35
N SER A 346 -21.41 4.64 6.51
CA SER A 346 -22.87 4.55 6.52
C SER A 346 -23.38 4.04 7.89
N PRO A 347 -24.65 4.29 8.27
CA PRO A 347 -25.19 3.85 9.56
C PRO A 347 -25.08 2.33 9.82
N ASN A 348 -25.04 1.54 8.75
CA ASN A 348 -24.85 0.08 8.79
C ASN A 348 -23.47 -0.33 8.24
N GLY A 349 -22.56 0.64 8.11
CA GLY A 349 -21.22 0.44 7.60
C GLY A 349 -20.24 0.03 8.71
N ASP A 350 -19.00 -0.11 8.29
CA ASP A 350 -17.93 -0.67 9.11
C ASP A 350 -17.39 0.30 10.17
N ILE A 351 -17.68 1.61 10.07
CA ILE A 351 -17.22 2.62 11.04
C ILE A 351 -17.68 2.33 12.47
N GLY A 352 -18.84 1.67 12.63
CA GLY A 352 -19.37 1.27 13.93
C GLY A 352 -18.43 0.34 14.70
N TYR A 353 -17.54 -0.37 14.01
CA TYR A 353 -16.54 -1.25 14.62
C TYR A 353 -15.51 -0.51 15.49
N PHE A 354 -15.42 0.81 15.35
CA PHE A 354 -14.46 1.66 16.03
C PHE A 354 -15.10 2.56 17.09
N SER A 355 -16.40 2.41 17.39
CA SER A 355 -17.14 3.32 18.27
C SER A 355 -16.65 3.31 19.73
N ASP A 356 -16.14 2.18 20.20
CA ASP A 356 -15.60 1.98 21.55
C ASP A 356 -14.16 2.49 21.70
N LEU A 357 -13.48 2.91 20.62
CA LEU A 357 -12.11 3.42 20.72
C LEU A 357 -12.01 4.70 21.56
N ASP A 358 -13.11 5.43 21.75
CA ASP A 358 -13.21 6.58 22.66
C ASP A 358 -13.35 6.18 24.14
N GLU A 359 -13.76 4.95 24.42
CA GLU A 359 -14.00 4.44 25.78
C GLU A 359 -12.77 3.72 26.35
N LEU A 360 -11.80 3.38 25.52
CA LEU A 360 -10.59 2.70 25.97
C LEU A 360 -9.77 3.63 26.87
N PRO A 361 -9.38 3.16 28.08
CA PRO A 361 -8.57 3.97 28.97
C PRO A 361 -7.25 4.31 28.28
N ILE A 362 -6.99 5.61 28.13
CA ILE A 362 -5.68 6.10 27.69
C ILE A 362 -4.69 5.69 28.77
N ASN A 363 -3.95 4.61 28.53
CA ASN A 363 -2.90 4.20 29.43
C ASN A 363 -1.92 5.37 29.57
N SER A 364 -1.60 5.76 30.80
CA SER A 364 -0.73 6.92 31.11
C SER A 364 0.70 6.80 30.54
N HIS A 365 1.02 5.66 29.94
CA HIS A 365 2.31 5.34 29.34
C HIS A 365 2.31 5.36 27.80
N GLU A 366 1.17 5.55 27.14
CA GLU A 366 1.18 5.73 25.68
C GLU A 366 1.77 7.11 25.34
N PRO A 367 2.77 7.17 24.43
CA PRO A 367 3.32 8.44 23.97
C PRO A 367 2.20 9.37 23.51
N ARG A 368 2.18 10.61 24.04
CA ARG A 368 1.18 11.64 23.68
C ARG A 368 1.08 11.90 22.16
N GLU A 369 2.11 11.52 21.42
CA GLU A 369 2.24 11.67 19.96
C GLU A 369 1.36 10.69 19.16
N LEU A 370 0.87 9.60 19.77
CA LEU A 370 0.00 8.64 19.10
C LEU A 370 -1.38 9.20 18.76
N GLY A 371 -1.82 10.24 19.49
CA GLY A 371 -3.15 10.84 19.31
C GLY A 371 -4.28 9.88 19.72
N CYS A 372 -5.44 10.44 20.07
CA CYS A 372 -6.61 9.60 20.35
C CYS A 372 -7.06 8.92 19.04
N PRO A 373 -7.38 7.62 18.99
CA PRO A 373 -7.83 6.98 17.75
C PRO A 373 -9.06 7.65 17.09
N SER A 374 -9.93 8.27 17.88
CA SER A 374 -11.04 9.09 17.36
C SER A 374 -10.59 10.37 16.67
N SER A 375 -9.43 10.90 17.03
CA SER A 375 -8.79 11.99 16.28
C SER A 375 -8.35 11.51 14.91
N SER A 376 -7.81 10.29 14.79
CA SER A 376 -7.45 9.70 13.49
C SER A 376 -8.68 9.54 12.60
N LEU A 377 -9.78 8.96 13.10
CA LEU A 377 -11.02 8.82 12.32
C LEU A 377 -11.62 10.17 11.91
N ARG A 378 -11.56 11.18 12.79
CA ARG A 378 -11.99 12.54 12.46
C ARG A 378 -11.14 13.16 11.36
N ASN A 379 -9.82 12.99 11.43
CA ASN A 379 -8.88 13.50 10.43
C ASN A 379 -9.06 12.80 9.08
N ILE A 380 -9.31 11.49 9.09
CA ILE A 380 -9.66 10.72 7.88
C ILE A 380 -10.95 11.28 7.27
N LYS A 381 -12.01 11.44 8.06
CA LYS A 381 -13.28 12.02 7.59
C LYS A 381 -13.10 13.39 6.93
N GLN A 382 -12.38 14.30 7.59
CA GLN A 382 -12.10 15.63 7.02
C GLN A 382 -11.30 15.56 5.71
N THR A 383 -10.45 14.55 5.56
CA THR A 383 -9.68 14.35 4.32
C THR A 383 -10.59 13.87 3.19
N PHE A 384 -11.53 12.96 3.47
CA PHE A 384 -12.52 12.51 2.49
C PHE A 384 -13.50 13.61 2.08
N GLU A 385 -13.93 14.47 3.00
CA GLU A 385 -14.75 15.65 2.65
C GLU A 385 -14.04 16.59 1.66
N LYS A 386 -12.72 16.77 1.82
CA LYS A 386 -11.90 17.51 0.84
C LYS A 386 -11.79 16.77 -0.49
N LEU A 387 -11.60 15.45 -0.45
CA LEU A 387 -11.51 14.61 -1.65
C LEU A 387 -12.79 14.67 -2.47
N GLU A 388 -13.95 14.60 -1.82
CA GLU A 388 -15.26 14.74 -2.45
C GLU A 388 -15.41 16.11 -3.13
N MET A 389 -15.00 17.19 -2.45
CA MET A 389 -14.96 18.52 -3.05
C MET A 389 -14.07 18.56 -4.31
N HIS A 390 -12.91 17.90 -4.30
CA HIS A 390 -12.05 17.80 -5.47
C HIS A 390 -12.70 16.99 -6.61
N CYS A 391 -13.41 15.89 -6.30
CA CYS A 391 -14.16 15.11 -7.28
C CYS A 391 -15.22 15.98 -7.98
N ARG A 392 -16.03 16.72 -7.22
CA ARG A 392 -17.05 17.63 -7.78
C ARG A 392 -16.43 18.69 -8.69
N ARG A 393 -15.27 19.25 -8.31
CA ARG A 393 -14.54 20.23 -9.14
C ARG A 393 -14.03 19.63 -10.44
N LEU A 394 -13.49 18.41 -10.40
CA LEU A 394 -13.03 17.69 -11.60
C LEU A 394 -14.21 17.36 -12.52
N GLN A 395 -15.36 17.02 -11.95
CA GLN A 395 -16.57 16.75 -12.73
C GLN A 395 -17.08 18.01 -13.44
N SER A 396 -17.16 19.15 -12.74
CA SER A 396 -17.50 20.42 -13.38
C SER A 396 -16.50 20.83 -14.47
N LEU A 397 -15.20 20.55 -14.27
CA LEU A 397 -14.18 20.79 -15.29
C LEU A 397 -14.41 19.92 -16.53
N LYS A 398 -14.69 18.62 -16.34
CA LYS A 398 -15.02 17.70 -17.43
C LYS A 398 -16.25 18.18 -18.22
N GLU A 399 -17.31 18.60 -17.52
CA GLU A 399 -18.52 19.14 -18.15
C GLU A 399 -18.26 20.42 -18.94
N SER A 400 -17.29 21.24 -18.54
CA SER A 400 -16.91 22.45 -19.28
C SER A 400 -16.06 22.23 -20.53
N LEU A 401 -15.50 21.02 -20.69
CA LEU A 401 -14.67 20.64 -21.83
C LEU A 401 -15.46 19.93 -22.94
N ILE A 402 -16.68 19.49 -22.65
CA ILE A 402 -17.65 18.90 -23.59
C ILE A 402 -18.54 20.03 -24.13
#